data_AF-A0A4P5P9P4-F1
#
_entry.id   AF-A0A4P5P9P4-F1
#
_cell.length_a   1.000
_cell.length_b   1.000
_cell.length_c   1.000
_cell.angle_alpha   90.00
_cell.angle_beta   90.00
_cell.angle_gamma   90.00
#
_symmetry.space_group_name_H-M   'P 1'
#
loop_
_entity.id
_entity.type
_entity.pdbx_description
1 polymer ?
#
loop_
_entity_poly.entity_id
_entity_poly.type
_entity_poly.pdbx_seq_one_letter_code
_entity_poly.pdbx_strand_id
1 'polypeptide(L)' 'MTVITLEHFDEVEMRVGTVTNASLNKRARKPAYKVMVDLGE' A
#
# COMPACT_ATOMS: atom_id res chain seq x y z
N MET A 1 20.67 -2.57 -11.46
CA MET A 1 20.07 -1.90 -10.29
C MET A 1 20.71 -0.53 -10.21
N THR A 2 19.92 0.53 -10.26
CA THR A 2 20.41 1.92 -10.27
C THR A 2 20.54 2.39 -8.82
N VAL A 3 21.55 3.21 -8.53
CA VAL A 3 21.74 3.79 -7.19
C VAL A 3 20.64 4.84 -6.94
N ILE A 4 20.01 4.78 -5.77
CA ILE A 4 19.07 5.80 -5.29
C ILE A 4 19.75 6.67 -4.22
N THR A 5 19.37 7.94 -4.11
CA THR A 5 19.83 8.86 -3.08
C THR A 5 18.79 8.97 -1.96
N LEU A 6 19.11 9.73 -0.90
CA LEU A 6 18.17 9.96 0.20
C LEU A 6 16.98 10.82 -0.23
N GLU A 7 17.18 11.76 -1.15
CA GLU A 7 16.10 12.60 -1.67
C GLU A 7 15.01 11.77 -2.35
N HIS A 8 15.38 10.70 -3.07
CA HIS A 8 14.41 9.77 -3.66
C HIS A 8 13.61 8.99 -2.60
N PHE A 9 14.15 8.81 -1.39
CA PHE A 9 13.40 8.20 -0.29
C PHE A 9 12.37 9.17 0.27
N ASP A 10 12.73 10.44 0.42
CA ASP A 10 11.86 11.49 0.94
C ASP A 10 10.67 11.79 0.01
N GLU A 11 10.79 11.50 -1.29
CA GLU A 11 9.69 11.56 -2.25
C GLU A 11 8.57 10.53 -1.98
N VAL A 12 8.84 9.47 -1.21
CA VAL A 12 7.87 8.40 -0.94
C VAL A 12 7.10 8.70 0.35
N GLU A 13 5.81 9.02 0.21
CA GLU A 13 4.91 9.17 1.36
C GLU A 13 4.50 7.80 1.92
N MET A 14 5.22 7.33 2.95
CA MET A 14 4.84 6.14 3.72
C MET A 14 4.06 6.53 4.98
N ARG A 15 2.87 5.95 5.14
CA ARG A 15 2.01 6.17 6.33
C ARG A 15 1.65 4.86 7.00
N VAL A 16 1.34 4.94 8.29
CA VAL A 16 0.73 3.85 9.05
C VAL A 16 -0.78 3.97 8.94
N GLY A 17 -1.50 2.85 8.81
CA GLY A 17 -2.94 2.84 8.77
C GLY A 17 -3.56 1.57 9.33
N THR A 18 -4.86 1.63 9.58
CA THR A 18 -5.65 0.52 10.13
C THR A 18 -6.56 -0.06 9.05
N VAL A 19 -6.56 -1.39 8.90
CA VAL A 19 -7.49 -2.07 7.98
C VAL A 19 -8.92 -1.97 8.53
N THR A 20 -9.82 -1.34 7.79
CA THR A 20 -11.23 -1.19 8.18
C THR A 20 -12.15 -2.18 7.46
N ASN A 21 -11.70 -2.74 6.33
CA ASN A 21 -12.43 -3.77 5.61
C ASN A 21 -11.47 -4.65 4.79
N ALA A 22 -11.74 -5.95 4.73
CA ALA A 22 -11.06 -6.89 3.84
C ALA A 22 -12.08 -7.83 3.18
N SER A 23 -11.94 -8.06 1.88
CA SER A 23 -12.81 -8.96 1.11
C SER A 23 -12.06 -9.67 0.00
N LEU A 24 -12.57 -10.82 -0.47
CA LEU A 24 -11.95 -11.57 -1.57
C LEU A 24 -11.97 -10.74 -2.86
N ASN A 25 -10.80 -10.61 -3.50
CA ASN A 25 -10.69 -9.98 -4.81
C ASN A 25 -10.98 -10.98 -5.92
N LYS A 26 -12.27 -11.23 -6.17
CA LYS A 26 -12.75 -12.20 -7.18
C LYS A 26 -12.31 -11.88 -8.63
N ARG A 27 -11.78 -10.67 -8.88
CA ARG A 27 -11.32 -10.24 -10.22
C ARG A 27 -9.80 -10.34 -10.39
N ALA A 28 -9.06 -10.69 -9.34
CA ALA A 28 -7.61 -10.82 -9.43
C ALA A 28 -7.20 -12.08 -10.19
N ARG A 29 -6.15 -11.97 -11.02
CA ARG A 29 -5.57 -13.13 -11.74
C ARG A 29 -4.98 -14.19 -10.82
N LYS A 30 -4.54 -13.80 -9.63
CA LYS A 30 -4.03 -14.66 -8.56
C LYS A 30 -4.84 -14.41 -7.29
N PRO A 31 -4.96 -15.39 -6.37
CA PRO A 31 -5.69 -15.21 -5.12
C PRO A 31 -5.20 -13.97 -4.37
N ALA A 32 -6.13 -13.07 -4.04
CA ALA A 32 -5.83 -11.80 -3.39
C ALA A 32 -7.05 -11.27 -2.63
N TYR A 33 -6.81 -10.32 -1.73
CA TYR A 33 -7.84 -9.57 -1.01
C TYR A 33 -7.87 -8.12 -1.46
N LYS A 34 -9.06 -7.52 -1.48
CA LYS A 34 -9.24 -6.07 -1.54
C LYS A 34 -9.33 -5.57 -0.10
N VAL A 35 -8.52 -4.59 0.24
CA VAL A 35 -8.42 -4.04 1.60
C VAL A 35 -8.70 -2.54 1.55
N MET A 36 -9.48 -2.03 2.50
CA MET A 36 -9.61 -0.60 2.77
C MET A 36 -8.81 -0.28 4.03
N VAL A 37 -7.98 0.75 3.94
CA VAL A 37 -7.10 1.19 5.02
C VAL A 37 -7.44 2.62 5.36
N ASP A 38 -7.70 2.89 6.62
CA ASP A 38 -7.80 4.23 7.19
C ASP A 38 -6.39 4.71 7.55
N LEU A 39 -5.96 5.82 6.96
CA LEU A 39 -4.62 6.40 7.16
C LEU A 39 -4.64 7.56 8.18
N GLY A 40 -5.78 7.84 8.83
CA GLY A 40 -5.96 9.03 9.65
C GLY A 40 -5.99 10.32 8.83
N GLU A 41 -5.73 11.45 9.51
CA GLU A 41 -5.47 12.76 8.88
C GLU A 41 -3.98 12.91 8.53
#